data_AF-A0A7W0WNS8-F1
#
_entry.id   AF-A0A7W0WNS8-F1
#
_cell.length_a   1.000
_cell.length_b   1.000
_cell.length_c   1.000
_cell.angle_alpha   90.00
_cell.angle_beta   90.00
_cell.angle_gamma   90.00
#
_symmetry.space_group_name_H-M   'P 1'
#
loop_
_entity.id
_entity.type
_entity.pdbx_description
1 polymer ?
#
loop_
_entity_poly.entity_id
_entity_poly.type
_entity_poly.pdbx_seq_one_letter_code
_entity_poly.pdbx_strand_id
1 'polypeptide(L)'
;MLRPETKSRARALQLLYAWELQGGPPVPVVATGLSRLTGPEPRILDRAEELAQGVVAAVGQLDADAARASENWRMSRIAVVERNILRLGILELRRGDVPPKVAIDEAVRLAHWFAGARAPGFVNGVLDGIARALGRL
;
A
#
# COMPACT_ATOMS: atom_id res chain seq x y z
N MET A 1 -4.62 -4.92 -20.98
CA MET A 1 -3.39 -4.29 -20.43
C MET A 1 -3.73 -3.66 -19.08
N LEU A 2 -2.86 -3.76 -18.08
CA LEU A 2 -3.09 -3.15 -16.76
C LEU A 2 -3.14 -1.63 -16.88
N ARG A 3 -4.03 -0.98 -16.11
CA ARG A 3 -4.07 0.47 -16.03
C ARG A 3 -2.76 1.00 -15.42
N PRO A 4 -2.19 2.11 -15.92
CA PRO A 4 -0.96 2.70 -15.38
C PRO A 4 -1.02 2.90 -13.86
N GLU A 5 -2.14 3.38 -13.34
CA GLU A 5 -2.33 3.68 -11.91
C GLU A 5 -2.26 2.41 -11.06
N THR A 6 -2.90 1.34 -11.52
CA THR A 6 -2.84 0.01 -10.88
C THR A 6 -1.42 -0.53 -10.91
N LYS A 7 -0.70 -0.34 -12.02
CA LYS A 7 0.68 -0.78 -12.17
C LYS A 7 1.63 -0.02 -11.25
N SER A 8 1.45 1.30 -11.09
CA SER A 8 2.22 2.12 -10.15
C SER A 8 2.03 1.68 -8.71
N ARG A 9 0.79 1.36 -8.28
CA ARG A 9 0.54 0.82 -6.93
C ARG A 9 1.17 -0.54 -6.73
N ALA A 10 1.11 -1.43 -7.72
CA ALA A 10 1.79 -2.72 -7.66
C ALA A 10 3.32 -2.57 -7.54
N ARG A 11 3.92 -1.61 -8.26
CA ARG A 11 5.34 -1.25 -8.10
C ARG A 11 5.63 -0.66 -6.72
N ALA A 12 4.78 0.21 -6.20
CA ALA A 12 4.92 0.77 -4.85
C ALA A 12 4.93 -0.34 -3.78
N LEU A 13 4.04 -1.32 -3.92
CA LEU A 13 4.00 -2.49 -3.04
C LEU A 13 5.31 -3.31 -3.09
N GLN A 14 5.86 -3.53 -4.28
CA GLN A 14 7.14 -4.23 -4.45
C GLN A 14 8.31 -3.45 -3.82
N LEU A 15 8.32 -2.12 -3.99
CA LEU A 15 9.30 -1.24 -3.34
C LEU A 15 9.22 -1.32 -1.83
N LEU A 16 8.01 -1.22 -1.27
CA LEU A 16 7.79 -1.29 0.18
C LEU A 16 8.15 -2.65 0.77
N TYR A 17 7.86 -3.73 0.06
CA TYR A 17 8.28 -5.08 0.45
C TYR A 17 9.82 -5.19 0.49
N ALA A 18 10.51 -4.74 -0.56
CA ALA A 18 11.97 -4.77 -0.61
C ALA A 18 12.60 -3.84 0.45
N TRP A 19 12.01 -2.67 0.67
CA TRP A 19 12.41 -1.70 1.69
C TRP A 19 12.37 -2.32 3.10
N GLU A 20 11.28 -3.01 3.45
CA GLU A 20 11.18 -3.70 4.75
C GLU A 20 12.23 -4.81 4.91
N LEU A 21 12.41 -5.64 3.88
CA LEU A 21 13.40 -6.73 3.94
C LEU A 21 14.85 -6.24 4.09
N GLN A 22 15.13 -5.04 3.59
CA GLN A 22 16.47 -4.42 3.67
C GLN A 22 16.68 -3.60 4.96
N GLY A 23 15.71 -3.60 5.89
CA GLY A 23 15.84 -2.84 7.14
C GLY A 23 15.61 -1.34 6.99
N GLY A 24 14.93 -0.91 5.92
CA GLY A 24 14.47 0.46 5.74
C GLY A 24 15.48 1.47 5.16
N PRO A 25 16.22 1.15 4.08
CA PRO A 25 17.10 2.14 3.42
C PRO A 25 16.29 3.28 2.76
N PRO A 26 16.94 4.34 2.25
CA PRO A 26 16.23 5.37 1.49
C PRO A 26 15.48 4.77 0.28
N VAL A 27 14.21 5.15 0.10
CA VAL A 27 13.36 4.65 -0.98
C VAL A 27 13.99 4.79 -2.38
N PRO A 28 14.67 5.90 -2.74
CA PRO A 28 15.30 6.03 -4.07
C PRO A 28 16.34 4.94 -4.35
N VAL A 29 17.03 4.44 -3.33
CA VAL A 29 18.01 3.35 -3.45
C VAL A 29 17.31 2.05 -3.83
N VAL A 30 16.19 1.74 -3.17
CA VAL A 30 15.38 0.56 -3.47
C VAL A 30 14.75 0.66 -4.87
N ALA A 31 14.28 1.86 -5.24
CA ALA A 31 13.71 2.14 -6.55
C ALA A 31 14.72 1.92 -7.69
N THR A 32 15.96 2.37 -7.50
CA THR A 32 17.06 2.12 -8.44
C THR A 32 17.37 0.63 -8.58
N GLY A 33 17.29 -0.14 -7.49
CA GLY A 33 17.45 -1.59 -7.54
C GLY A 33 16.34 -2.28 -8.33
N LEU A 34 15.09 -1.90 -8.08
CA LEU A 34 13.93 -2.49 -8.74
C LEU A 34 13.90 -2.17 -10.25
N SER A 35 14.21 -0.94 -10.64
CA SER A 35 14.19 -0.51 -12.05
C SER A 35 15.15 -1.32 -12.93
N ARG A 36 16.30 -1.72 -12.38
CA ARG A 36 17.26 -2.61 -13.06
C ARG A 36 16.70 -4.00 -13.35
N LEU A 37 15.76 -4.48 -12.53
CA LEU A 37 15.13 -5.80 -12.68
C LEU A 37 13.88 -5.77 -13.57
N THR A 38 13.13 -4.66 -13.55
CA THR A 38 11.82 -4.57 -14.22
C THR A 38 11.85 -3.90 -15.57
N GLY A 39 12.96 -3.25 -15.94
CA GLY A 39 13.07 -2.42 -17.14
C GLY A 39 12.53 -1.00 -16.95
N PRO A 40 12.77 -0.11 -17.94
CA PRO A 40 12.48 1.31 -17.83
C PRO A 40 11.00 1.61 -18.03
N GLU A 41 10.28 1.88 -16.94
CA GLU A 41 8.93 2.46 -16.96
C GLU A 41 8.88 3.72 -16.10
N PRO A 42 9.48 4.84 -16.55
CA PRO A 42 9.76 5.99 -15.68
C PRO A 42 8.50 6.52 -14.98
N ARG A 43 7.42 6.81 -15.71
CA ARG A 43 6.17 7.32 -15.11
C ARG A 43 5.55 6.39 -14.06
N ILE A 44 5.69 5.08 -14.24
CA ILE A 44 5.18 4.09 -13.29
C ILE A 44 6.05 4.08 -12.04
N LEU A 45 7.37 4.14 -12.23
CA LEU A 45 8.35 4.16 -11.14
C LEU A 45 8.30 5.46 -10.34
N ASP A 46 8.16 6.62 -10.99
CA ASP A 46 8.06 7.92 -10.34
C ASP A 46 6.87 7.96 -9.36
N ARG A 47 5.69 7.55 -9.83
CA ARG A 47 4.50 7.47 -8.97
C ARG A 47 4.62 6.38 -7.90
N ALA A 48 5.24 5.25 -8.23
CA ALA A 48 5.46 4.18 -7.26
C ALA A 48 6.39 4.62 -6.12
N GLU A 49 7.45 5.34 -6.46
CA GLU A 49 8.39 5.92 -5.53
C GLU A 49 7.72 7.00 -4.66
N GLU A 50 6.94 7.90 -5.26
CA GLU A 50 6.17 8.92 -4.52
C GLU A 50 5.24 8.28 -3.47
N LEU A 51 4.51 7.22 -3.85
CA LEU A 51 3.65 6.47 -2.94
C LEU A 51 4.46 5.79 -1.83
N ALA A 52 5.57 5.13 -2.17
CA ALA A 52 6.42 4.46 -1.21
C ALA A 52 7.06 5.43 -0.22
N GLN A 53 7.55 6.59 -0.69
CA GLN A 53 8.07 7.66 0.17
C GLN A 53 6.99 8.18 1.13
N GLY A 54 5.77 8.40 0.64
CA GLY A 54 4.64 8.80 1.49
C GLY A 54 4.32 7.76 2.58
N VAL A 55 4.37 6.47 2.25
CA VAL A 55 4.19 5.40 3.25
C VAL A 55 5.31 5.40 4.28
N VAL A 56 6.57 5.45 3.83
CA VAL A 56 7.75 5.41 4.72
C VAL A 56 7.76 6.61 5.67
N ALA A 57 7.41 7.80 5.18
CA ALA A 57 7.34 9.02 5.99
C ALA A 57 6.24 8.97 7.07
N ALA A 58 5.19 8.19 6.87
CA ALA A 58 4.03 8.11 7.75
C ALA A 58 3.83 6.74 8.42
N VAL A 59 4.83 5.85 8.37
CA VAL A 59 4.64 4.41 8.67
C VAL A 59 3.99 4.16 10.04
N GLY A 60 4.45 4.86 11.08
CA GLY A 60 3.91 4.72 12.43
C GLY A 60 2.46 5.20 12.57
N GLN A 61 2.08 6.27 11.85
CA GLN A 61 0.70 6.76 11.83
C GLN A 61 -0.21 5.81 11.05
N LEU A 62 0.23 5.32 9.89
CA LEU A 62 -0.53 4.38 9.07
C LEU A 62 -0.76 3.05 9.80
N ASP A 63 0.26 2.56 10.51
CA ASP A 63 0.14 1.35 11.33
C ASP A 63 -0.81 1.55 12.52
N ALA A 64 -0.77 2.72 13.16
CA ALA A 64 -1.71 3.05 14.23
C ALA A 64 -3.16 3.15 13.74
N ASP A 65 -3.38 3.69 12.53
CA ASP A 65 -4.71 3.75 11.92
C ASP A 65 -5.23 2.35 11.60
N ALA A 66 -4.38 1.50 11.00
CA ALA A 66 -4.70 0.11 10.74
C ALA A 66 -5.07 -0.64 12.03
N ALA A 67 -4.29 -0.45 13.10
CA ALA A 67 -4.51 -1.08 14.39
C ALA A 67 -5.85 -0.68 15.03
N ARG A 68 -6.21 0.61 14.96
CA ARG A 68 -7.50 1.10 15.48
C ARG A 68 -8.69 0.56 14.73
N ALA A 69 -8.57 0.40 13.41
CA ALA A 69 -9.64 -0.16 12.58
C ALA A 69 -9.74 -1.70 12.67
N SER A 70 -8.74 -2.36 13.25
CA SER A 70 -8.69 -3.81 13.42
C SER A 70 -8.97 -4.23 14.86
N GLU A 71 -10.16 -3.93 15.40
CA GLU A 71 -10.53 -4.27 16.79
C GLU A 71 -10.35 -5.77 17.14
N ASN A 72 -10.40 -6.66 16.15
CA ASN A 72 -10.29 -8.11 16.34
C ASN A 72 -9.01 -8.75 15.77
N TRP A 73 -8.13 -7.98 15.13
CA TRP A 73 -6.96 -8.55 14.45
C TRP A 73 -5.67 -8.22 15.19
N ARG A 74 -5.01 -9.25 15.72
CA ARG A 74 -3.68 -9.09 16.29
C ARG A 74 -2.72 -8.70 15.15
N MET A 75 -2.34 -7.41 15.12
CA MET A 75 -1.35 -6.83 14.20
C MET A 75 -0.06 -7.68 14.07
N SER A 76 0.28 -8.43 15.12
CA SER A 76 1.42 -9.37 15.15
C SER A 76 1.32 -10.57 14.20
N ARG A 77 0.21 -10.76 13.47
CA ARG A 77 0.02 -11.85 12.48
C ARG A 77 -0.22 -11.37 11.05
N ILE A 78 -0.12 -10.07 10.77
CA ILE A 78 -0.34 -9.54 9.42
C ILE A 78 0.92 -9.78 8.59
N ALA A 79 0.76 -10.44 7.43
CA ALA A 79 1.88 -10.67 6.53
C ALA A 79 2.44 -9.33 6.01
N VAL A 80 3.74 -9.27 5.72
CA VAL A 80 4.42 -8.06 5.23
C VAL A 80 3.68 -7.44 4.04
N VAL A 81 3.20 -8.28 3.12
CA VAL A 81 2.46 -7.84 1.93
C VAL A 81 1.11 -7.21 2.30
N GLU A 82 0.31 -7.87 3.13
CA GLU A 82 -0.99 -7.36 3.59
C GLU A 82 -0.84 -6.02 4.31
N ARG A 83 0.16 -5.91 5.18
CA ARG A 83 0.49 -4.67 5.91
C ARG A 83 0.82 -3.53 4.95
N ASN A 84 1.66 -3.78 3.94
CA ASN A 84 2.02 -2.74 2.99
C ASN A 84 0.87 -2.35 2.05
N ILE A 85 -0.04 -3.28 1.72
CA ILE A 85 -1.29 -2.97 1.02
C ILE A 85 -2.16 -2.04 1.86
N LEU A 86 -2.33 -2.34 3.15
CA LEU A 86 -3.08 -1.48 4.06
C LEU A 86 -2.46 -0.08 4.15
N ARG A 87 -1.14 0.02 4.36
CA ARG A 87 -0.44 1.31 4.41
C ARG A 87 -0.65 2.15 3.15
N LEU A 88 -0.56 1.53 1.96
CA LEU A 88 -0.82 2.22 0.70
C LEU A 88 -2.26 2.74 0.63
N GLY A 89 -3.24 1.88 0.93
CA GLY A 89 -4.66 2.28 0.92
C GLY A 89 -4.96 3.40 1.92
N ILE A 90 -4.43 3.32 3.13
CA ILE A 90 -4.62 4.34 4.18
C ILE A 90 -3.95 5.65 3.77
N LEU A 91 -2.74 5.61 3.20
CA LEU A 91 -2.05 6.80 2.71
C LEU A 91 -2.93 7.53 1.68
N GLU A 92 -3.45 6.82 0.68
CA GLU A 92 -4.31 7.42 -0.35
C GLU A 92 -5.62 7.98 0.24
N LEU A 93 -6.26 7.25 1.17
CA LEU A 93 -7.46 7.75 1.87
C LEU A 93 -7.18 9.05 2.64
N ARG A 94 -6.01 9.16 3.27
CA ARG A 94 -5.59 10.37 3.99
C ARG A 94 -5.30 11.52 3.04
N ARG A 95 -4.55 11.27 1.96
CA ARG A 95 -4.18 12.30 0.97
C ARG A 95 -5.42 12.81 0.24
N GLY A 96 -6.39 11.94 -0.03
CA GLY A 96 -7.61 12.32 -0.74
C GLY A 96 -7.39 12.68 -2.19
N ASP A 97 -6.27 12.26 -2.77
CA ASP A 97 -5.89 12.46 -4.18
C ASP A 97 -6.71 11.57 -5.13
N VAL A 98 -7.32 10.51 -4.61
CA VAL A 98 -8.21 9.60 -5.35
C VAL A 98 -9.53 9.39 -4.60
N PRO A 99 -10.64 9.10 -5.31
CA PRO A 99 -11.90 8.75 -4.65
C PRO A 99 -11.73 7.57 -3.69
N PRO A 100 -12.32 7.60 -2.48
CA PRO A 100 -12.13 6.58 -1.45
C PRO A 100 -12.40 5.16 -1.94
N LYS A 101 -13.50 4.98 -2.68
CA LYS A 101 -13.86 3.70 -3.29
C LYS A 101 -12.80 3.19 -4.27
N VAL A 102 -12.17 4.08 -5.03
CA VAL A 102 -11.08 3.70 -5.95
C VAL A 102 -9.84 3.26 -5.19
N ALA A 103 -9.46 3.97 -4.12
CA ALA A 103 -8.34 3.56 -3.27
C ALA A 103 -8.56 2.17 -2.66
N ILE A 104 -9.77 1.91 -2.15
CA ILE A 104 -10.17 0.63 -1.56
C ILE A 104 -10.15 -0.48 -2.63
N ASP A 105 -10.80 -0.27 -3.77
CA ASP A 105 -10.87 -1.25 -4.85
C ASP A 105 -9.48 -1.63 -5.39
N GLU A 106 -8.56 -0.66 -5.48
CA GLU A 106 -7.18 -0.91 -5.91
C GLU A 106 -6.39 -1.67 -4.84
N ALA A 107 -6.53 -1.35 -3.56
CA ALA A 107 -5.90 -2.10 -2.47
C ALA A 107 -6.40 -3.55 -2.40
N VAL A 108 -7.71 -3.76 -2.55
CA VAL A 108 -8.35 -5.08 -2.62
C VAL A 108 -7.85 -5.86 -3.83
N ARG A 109 -7.68 -5.21 -4.98
CA ARG A 109 -7.09 -5.83 -6.18
C ARG A 109 -5.65 -6.29 -5.93
N LEU A 110 -4.82 -5.47 -5.28
CA LEU A 110 -3.47 -5.88 -4.91
C LEU A 110 -3.48 -7.09 -3.96
N ALA A 111 -4.40 -7.13 -3.01
CA ALA A 111 -4.55 -8.28 -2.11
C ALA A 111 -4.88 -9.57 -2.85
N HIS A 112 -5.71 -9.51 -3.91
CA HIS A 112 -5.99 -10.68 -4.74
C HIS A 112 -4.76 -11.18 -5.50
N TRP A 113 -3.84 -10.29 -5.88
CA TRP A 113 -2.67 -10.65 -6.68
C TRP A 113 -1.47 -11.10 -5.87
N PHE A 114 -1.26 -10.50 -4.70
CA PHE A 114 -0.02 -10.64 -3.94
C PHE A 114 -0.18 -11.31 -2.58
N ALA A 115 -1.41 -11.51 -2.09
CA ALA A 115 -1.67 -12.05 -0.76
C ALA A 115 -2.55 -13.31 -0.80
N GLY A 116 -2.84 -13.87 0.38
CA GLY A 116 -3.62 -15.10 0.51
C GLY A 116 -5.13 -14.90 0.32
N ALA A 117 -5.87 -15.99 0.15
CA ALA A 117 -7.31 -15.97 -0.17
C ALA A 117 -8.20 -15.18 0.80
N ARG A 118 -7.78 -15.01 2.06
CA ARG A 118 -8.53 -14.22 3.07
C ARG A 118 -8.19 -12.74 3.07
N ALA A 119 -7.08 -12.34 2.44
CA ALA A 119 -6.56 -10.98 2.48
C ALA A 119 -7.50 -9.94 1.82
N PRO A 120 -8.17 -10.20 0.68
CA PRO A 120 -9.01 -9.19 0.05
C PRO A 120 -10.17 -8.72 0.93
N GLY A 121 -10.89 -9.64 1.57
CA GLY A 121 -11.99 -9.30 2.48
C GLY A 121 -11.51 -8.56 3.72
N PHE A 122 -10.35 -8.97 4.26
CA PHE A 122 -9.70 -8.29 5.38
C PHE A 122 -9.30 -6.85 5.03
N VAL A 123 -8.56 -6.67 3.92
CA VAL A 123 -8.14 -5.33 3.44
C VAL A 123 -9.34 -4.44 3.20
N ASN A 124 -10.40 -4.96 2.56
CA ASN A 124 -11.63 -4.20 2.33
C ASN A 124 -12.24 -3.72 3.65
N GLY A 125 -12.46 -4.62 4.60
CA GLY A 125 -13.09 -4.28 5.88
C GLY A 125 -12.31 -3.24 6.69
N VAL A 126 -10.98 -3.35 6.73
CA VAL A 126 -10.13 -2.37 7.43
C VAL A 126 -10.19 -1.01 6.75
N LEU A 127 -10.02 -0.94 5.42
CA LEU A 127 -10.01 0.33 4.72
C LEU A 127 -11.39 1.01 4.70
N ASP A 128 -12.49 0.24 4.62
CA ASP A 128 -13.85 0.76 4.77
C ASP A 128 -14.04 1.41 6.15
N GLY A 129 -13.59 0.75 7.22
CA GLY A 129 -13.65 1.28 8.58
C GLY A 129 -12.87 2.60 8.71
N ILE A 130 -11.67 2.66 8.15
CA ILE A 130 -10.82 3.87 8.16
C ILE A 130 -11.45 4.99 7.34
N ALA A 131 -11.97 4.69 6.15
CA ALA A 131 -12.58 5.70 5.29
C ALA A 131 -13.81 6.34 5.95
N ARG A 132 -14.65 5.56 6.66
CA ARG A 132 -15.75 6.07 7.48
C ARG A 132 -15.26 6.94 8.64
N ALA A 133 -14.23 6.50 9.36
CA ALA A 133 -13.65 7.27 10.45
C ALA A 133 -13.05 8.61 9.99
N LEU A 134 -12.59 8.69 8.73
CA LEU A 134 -12.10 9.92 8.10
C LEU A 134 -13.22 10.79 7.48
N GLY A 135 -14.49 10.38 7.55
CA GLY A 135 -15.61 11.09 6.92
C GLY A 135 -15.56 11.09 5.39
N ARG A 136 -14.95 10.06 4.80
CA ARG A 136 -14.75 9.91 3.35
C ARG A 136 -15.78 8.97 2.69
N LEU A 137 -16.56 8.23 3.49
CA LEU A 137 -17.65 7.34 3.10
C LEU A 137 -18.89 7.59 3.96
#